data_AF-A0A3M7D775-F1
#
_entry.id   AF-A0A3M7D775-F1
#
_cell.length_a   1.000
_cell.length_b   1.000
_cell.length_c   1.000
_cell.angle_alpha   90.00
_cell.angle_beta   90.00
_cell.angle_gamma   90.00
#
_symmetry.space_group_name_H-M   'P 1'
#
loop_
_entity.id
_entity.type
_entity.pdbx_description
1 polymer ?
#
loop_
_entity_poly.entity_id
_entity_poly.type
_entity_poly.pdbx_seq_one_letter_code
_entity_poly.pdbx_strand_id
1 'polypeptide(L)'
;IITQHEPYEIICEDTNLGLQRTDKLVFIQVFQQGRTAEVKQQFYAKLAEHLKAECGLEGGDLLVTCIENRKEDWSFGNGEAQFLTGAL
;
A
#
# COMPACT_ATOMS: atom_id res chain seq x y z
N ILE A 1 -8.54 -4.20 0.77
CA ILE A 1 -8.87 -5.35 1.65
C ILE A 1 -8.19 -5.07 2.98
N ILE A 2 -8.87 -5.31 4.11
CA ILE A 2 -8.25 -5.23 5.44
C ILE A 2 -8.23 -6.65 5.99
N THR A 3 -7.04 -7.13 6.33
CA THR A 3 -6.84 -8.44 6.93
C THR A 3 -6.05 -8.24 8.22
N GLN A 4 -6.51 -8.84 9.31
CA GLN A 4 -5.80 -8.85 10.58
C GLN A 4 -5.08 -10.18 10.73
N HIS A 5 -3.97 -10.15 11.46
CA HIS A 5 -3.09 -11.29 11.61
C HIS A 5 -2.64 -11.44 13.05
N GLU A 6 -2.55 -12.68 13.51
CA GLU A 6 -1.91 -12.98 14.81
C GLU A 6 -0.39 -12.74 14.71
N PRO A 7 0.32 -12.48 15.84
CA PRO A 7 1.73 -12.08 15.81
C PRO A 7 2.70 -13.04 15.10
N TYR A 8 2.31 -14.30 14.93
CA TYR A 8 3.11 -15.35 14.29
C TYR A 8 2.79 -15.55 12.79
N GLU A 9 1.78 -14.87 12.25
CA GLU A 9 1.35 -15.06 10.85
C GLU A 9 2.13 -14.18 9.87
N ILE A 10 2.76 -13.10 10.34
CA ILE A 10 3.58 -12.21 9.52
C ILE A 10 5.00 -12.14 10.09
N ILE A 11 5.96 -12.52 9.25
CA ILE A 11 7.39 -12.30 9.50
C ILE A 11 7.85 -11.19 8.55
N CYS A 12 8.13 -10.01 9.11
CA CYS A 12 8.60 -8.85 8.35
C CYS A 12 9.84 -8.26 9.02
N GLU A 13 11.00 -8.55 8.44
CA GLU A 13 12.28 -8.00 8.92
C GLU A 13 12.56 -6.62 8.28
N ASP A 14 13.80 -6.16 8.36
CA ASP A 14 14.22 -4.83 7.92
C ASP A 14 15.13 -4.84 6.69
N THR A 15 15.49 -6.01 6.15
CA THR A 15 16.47 -6.15 5.04
C THR A 15 17.84 -5.52 5.39
N ASN A 16 18.25 -5.58 6.66
CA ASN A 16 19.47 -4.95 7.20
C ASN A 16 19.50 -3.41 7.06
N LEU A 17 18.33 -2.76 7.02
CA LEU A 17 18.23 -1.30 6.96
C LEU A 17 18.30 -0.64 8.35
N GLY A 18 18.32 -1.41 9.44
CA GLY A 18 18.32 -0.92 10.81
C GLY A 18 16.95 -0.43 11.28
N LEU A 19 15.86 -0.88 10.64
CA LEU A 19 14.50 -0.49 11.02
C LEU A 19 14.05 -1.28 12.25
N GLN A 20 13.49 -0.58 13.23
CA GLN A 20 12.82 -1.22 14.36
C GLN A 20 11.40 -1.59 13.96
N ARG A 21 11.04 -2.87 14.13
CA ARG A 21 9.70 -3.41 13.93
C ARG A 21 9.05 -3.72 15.28
N THR A 22 7.75 -3.49 15.39
CA THR A 22 6.92 -3.79 16.56
C THR A 22 5.72 -4.65 16.17
N ASP A 23 4.84 -4.94 17.13
CA ASP A 23 3.56 -5.62 16.91
C ASP A 23 2.51 -4.73 16.23
N LYS A 24 2.85 -3.46 15.90
CA LYS A 24 1.99 -2.51 15.20
C LYS A 24 2.23 -2.45 13.69
N LEU A 25 2.95 -3.42 13.12
CA LEU A 25 3.27 -3.48 11.69
C LEU A 25 2.02 -3.31 10.82
N VAL A 26 2.09 -2.40 9.84
CA VAL A 26 1.08 -2.22 8.80
C VAL A 26 1.70 -2.46 7.44
N PHE A 27 1.22 -3.50 6.75
CA PHE A 27 1.58 -3.80 5.37
C PHE A 27 0.48 -3.30 4.42
N ILE A 28 0.82 -2.34 3.55
CA ILE A 28 -0.09 -1.79 2.54
C ILE A 28 0.32 -2.26 1.14
N GLN A 29 -0.61 -2.93 0.44
CA GLN A 29 -0.47 -3.27 -0.98
C GLN A 29 -1.38 -2.36 -1.81
N VAL A 30 -0.78 -1.62 -2.73
CA VAL A 30 -1.49 -0.70 -3.62
C VAL A 30 -1.43 -1.26 -5.04
N PHE A 31 -2.59 -1.57 -5.61
CA PHE A 31 -2.73 -1.91 -7.03
C PHE A 31 -3.10 -0.65 -7.79
N GLN A 32 -2.29 -0.25 -8.77
CA GLN A 32 -2.45 1.03 -9.45
C GLN A 32 -1.94 0.98 -10.89
N GLN A 33 -2.24 2.00 -11.68
CA GLN A 33 -1.76 2.16 -13.05
C GLN A 33 -1.27 3.59 -13.33
N GLY A 34 -0.18 3.73 -14.11
CA GLY A 34 0.23 5.01 -14.70
C GLY A 34 0.75 6.05 -13.72
N ARG A 35 1.45 5.64 -12.65
CA ARG A 35 2.13 6.55 -11.71
C ARG A 35 3.64 6.42 -11.85
N THR A 36 4.31 7.57 -11.95
CA THR A 36 5.77 7.63 -12.05
C THR A 36 6.44 7.29 -10.72
N ALA A 37 7.75 7.05 -10.74
CA ALA A 37 8.52 6.77 -9.53
C ALA A 37 8.48 7.96 -8.55
N GLU A 38 8.49 9.19 -9.05
CA GLU A 38 8.45 10.42 -8.24
C GLU A 38 7.12 10.53 -7.49
N VAL A 39 6.01 10.24 -8.16
CA VAL A 39 4.68 10.25 -7.52
C VAL A 39 4.58 9.15 -6.47
N LYS A 40 5.11 7.95 -6.73
CA LYS A 40 5.15 6.86 -5.75
C LYS A 40 5.99 7.24 -4.51
N GLN A 41 7.15 7.88 -4.69
CA GLN A 41 7.98 8.36 -3.59
C GLN A 41 7.26 9.42 -2.74
N GLN A 42 6.60 10.40 -3.38
CA GLN A 42 5.80 11.40 -2.67
C GLN A 42 4.64 10.77 -1.89
N PHE A 43 3.98 9.77 -2.50
CA PHE A 43 2.92 9.00 -1.83
C PHE A 43 3.44 8.30 -0.57
N TYR A 44 4.58 7.60 -0.62
CA TYR A 44 5.15 6.92 0.54
C TYR A 44 5.47 7.92 1.68
N ALA A 45 6.07 9.06 1.34
CA ALA A 45 6.41 10.09 2.33
C ALA A 45 5.15 10.68 3.00
N LYS A 46 4.13 11.03 2.20
CA LYS A 46 2.88 11.60 2.72
C LYS A 46 2.06 10.61 3.53
N LEU A 47 2.03 9.35 3.10
CA LEU A 47 1.33 8.29 3.82
C LEU A 47 1.96 8.05 5.20
N ALA A 48 3.29 8.00 5.29
CA ALA A 48 4.00 7.86 6.56
C ALA A 48 3.75 9.05 7.49
N GLU A 49 3.79 10.28 6.97
CA GLU A 49 3.48 11.50 7.71
C GLU A 49 2.07 11.45 8.33
N HIS A 50 1.06 11.11 7.52
CA HIS A 50 -0.33 11.07 7.97
C HIS A 50 -0.59 9.94 8.97
N LEU A 51 -0.08 8.73 8.72
CA LEU A 51 -0.25 7.60 9.64
C LEU A 51 0.44 7.85 10.99
N LYS A 52 1.57 8.54 11.00
CA LYS A 52 2.20 8.98 12.23
C LYS A 52 1.33 10.02 12.97
N ALA A 53 0.88 11.04 12.26
CA ALA A 53 0.12 12.14 12.86
C ALA A 53 -1.27 11.69 13.39
N GLU A 54 -1.97 10.84 12.65
CA GLU A 54 -3.36 10.46 12.94
C GLU A 54 -3.47 9.15 13.73
N CYS A 55 -2.51 8.23 13.57
CA CYS A 55 -2.59 6.89 14.16
C CYS A 55 -1.41 6.58 15.12
N GLY A 56 -0.39 7.43 15.17
CA GLY A 56 0.82 7.15 15.95
C GLY A 56 1.64 5.97 15.42
N LEU A 57 1.50 5.63 14.13
CA LEU A 57 2.29 4.57 13.51
C LEU A 57 3.70 5.09 13.21
N GLU A 58 4.72 4.42 13.73
CA GLU A 58 6.10 4.77 13.43
C GLU A 58 6.51 4.29 12.04
N GLY A 59 7.38 5.04 11.36
CA GLY A 59 7.81 4.71 9.99
C GLY A 59 8.51 3.36 9.89
N GLY A 60 9.15 2.91 10.98
CA GLY A 60 9.71 1.56 11.10
C GLY A 60 8.66 0.46 10.98
N ASP A 61 7.40 0.71 11.30
CA ASP A 61 6.30 -0.27 11.23
C ASP A 61 5.45 -0.18 9.96
N LEU A 62 5.79 0.71 9.03
CA LEU A 62 5.09 0.86 7.76
C LEU A 62 5.86 0.12 6.65
N LEU A 63 5.16 -0.74 5.91
CA LEU A 63 5.66 -1.31 4.67
C LEU A 63 4.64 -1.08 3.56
N VAL A 64 5.10 -0.59 2.40
CA VAL A 64 4.25 -0.28 1.26
C VAL A 64 4.81 -0.90 -0.01
N THR A 65 3.96 -1.56 -0.80
CA THR A 65 4.27 -1.98 -2.16
C THR A 65 3.24 -1.44 -3.15
N CYS A 66 3.71 -1.03 -4.33
CA CYS A 66 2.88 -0.62 -5.45
C CYS A 66 3.01 -1.63 -6.59
N ILE A 67 1.93 -2.34 -6.89
CA ILE A 67 1.84 -3.32 -7.99
C ILE A 67 1.16 -2.62 -9.16
N GLU A 68 1.76 -2.71 -10.35
CA GLU A 68 1.21 -2.08 -11.55
C GLU A 68 0.25 -3.01 -12.28
N ASN A 69 -0.89 -2.46 -12.69
CA ASN A 69 -1.86 -3.10 -13.58
C ASN A 69 -2.26 -2.14 -14.70
N ARG A 70 -3.21 -2.57 -15.53
CA ARG A 70 -3.70 -1.82 -16.68
C ARG A 70 -5.18 -1.51 -16.56
N LYS A 71 -5.66 -0.63 -17.45
CA LYS A 71 -7.06 -0.16 -17.47
C LYS A 71 -8.04 -1.32 -17.65
N GLU A 72 -7.68 -2.29 -18.47
CA GLU A 72 -8.46 -3.49 -18.76
C GLU A 72 -8.58 -4.46 -17.58
N ASP A 73 -7.71 -4.36 -16.56
CA ASP A 73 -7.68 -5.30 -15.42
C ASP A 73 -8.71 -4.95 -14.33
N TRP A 74 -9.49 -3.89 -14.53
CA TRP A 74 -10.46 -3.42 -13.55
C TRP A 74 -11.89 -3.60 -14.04
N SER A 75 -12.68 -4.30 -13.23
CA SER A 75 -14.14 -4.23 -13.24
C SER A 75 -14.60 -3.77 -11.86
N PHE A 76 -15.11 -2.54 -11.77
CA PHE A 76 -15.59 -1.97 -10.51
C PHE A 76 -17.00 -2.46 -10.13
N GLY A 77 -17.68 -3.16 -11.03
CA GLY A 77 -19.01 -3.70 -10.82
C GLY A 77 -19.67 -4.12 -12.13
N ASN A 78 -20.81 -4.81 -12.02
CA ASN A 78 -21.68 -5.21 -13.13
C ASN A 78 -21.03 -6.05 -14.25
N GLY A 79 -19.80 -6.54 -14.04
CA GLY A 79 -19.06 -7.30 -15.07
C GLY A 79 -18.54 -6.44 -16.22
N GLU A 80 -18.42 -5.12 -16.03
CA GLU A 80 -17.95 -4.18 -17.05
C GLU A 80 -16.54 -3.68 -16.74
N ALA A 81 -15.70 -3.51 -17.76
CA ALA A 81 -14.41 -2.84 -17.62
C ALA A 81 -14.59 -1.33 -17.83
N GLN A 82 -14.95 -0.59 -16.78
CA GLN A 82 -15.41 0.79 -16.91
C GLN A 82 -14.38 1.72 -17.58
N PHE A 83 -13.09 1.51 -17.33
CA PHE A 83 -12.02 2.26 -18.01
C PHE A 83 -12.00 2.06 -19.53
N LEU A 84 -12.47 0.91 -20.04
CA LEU A 84 -12.55 0.64 -21.48
C LEU A 84 -13.86 1.14 -22.09
N THR A 85 -14.96 1.07 -21.33
CA THR A 85 -16.26 1.57 -21.78
C THR A 85 -16.34 3.10 -21.84
N GLY A 86 -15.43 3.80 -21.13
CA GLY A 86 -15.47 5.27 -21.00
C GLY A 86 -16.47 5.78 -19.96
N ALA A 87 -17.00 4.90 -19.10
CA ALA A 87 -17.83 5.29 -17.96
C ALA A 87 -17.03 5.98 -16.83
N LEU A 88 -15.69 5.98 -16.94
CA LEU A 88 -14.72 6.62 -16.04
C LEU A 88 -13.75 7.50 -16.82
#